data_AF-A0A2N6M9Z8-F1
#
_entry.id   AF-A0A2N6M9Z8-F1
#
_cell.length_a   1.000
_cell.length_b   1.000
_cell.length_c   1.000
_cell.angle_alpha   90.00
_cell.angle_beta   90.00
_cell.angle_gamma   90.00
#
_symmetry.space_group_name_H-M   'P 1'
#
loop_
_entity.id
_entity.type
_entity.pdbx_description
1 polymer ?
#
loop_
_entity_poly.entity_id
_entity_poly.type
_entity_poly.pdbx_seq_one_letter_code
_entity_poly.pdbx_strand_id
1 'polypeptide(L)'
;MTSFNRSTSRRLRKLTQIPSVWEGDRRPLSSPTQHSDSETKGECILWVDGTQGIVRGMDVVPPESGPEAIVRTLMRAIENPHSPAKPARPQRIVVRDREIQFYLRGVLQDLDIAIDYSSELPLIDELFRGFAEILDSQVPELPPQYAKALREKALAIWQAAPWELLEEQQILSIEINKWDVGTLYASMMGMLGMEYGVLLYRSEDSLKHFRATILREDKSQGHLEEAFLKQDCLFLTFEHVDETDEEEEFEDLAKLPLSEIEPTFGNIHPLEGLRSVLYDEEALIVYVALESLNRFIRDHRCHLGSDSFPTLSRRYRISLPDSCDEQTKSVAITVSSMPELAAELEEMAGYEDEEDKEEIESEPTPMFRSLRDDLIPEDSFLSLGVVSWEMLEYLRQGVNYHPAGEIQPVGDGLPVILIQTSRPKAKTVIENIEKAGGLKAICFNPGADPFGGDRYDLGLLQTQNGELFLFGEFLDDDPVHVEARKKWNQRCKNTKGYCGLIIAKGLTGAARGNPQLRDMMALFETRSLSPKDLGIGTLQLMPQLQFE
;
A
#
# COMPACT_ATOMS: atom_id res chain seq x y z
N MET A 1 14.97 3.41 46.46
CA MET A 1 13.73 4.19 46.34
C MET A 1 13.86 5.10 45.13
N THR A 2 13.10 4.82 44.08
CA THR A 2 13.01 5.65 42.88
C THR A 2 12.12 6.86 43.22
N SER A 3 12.68 8.06 43.15
CA SER A 3 11.96 9.33 43.30
C SER A 3 12.15 10.14 42.03
N PHE A 4 11.25 11.10 41.78
CA PHE A 4 11.44 11.99 40.66
C PHE A 4 12.76 12.76 40.79
N ASN A 5 13.42 12.97 39.64
CA ASN A 5 14.58 13.83 39.62
C ASN A 5 14.18 15.27 40.02
N ARG A 6 15.15 16.06 40.47
CA ARG A 6 14.90 17.41 40.99
C ARG A 6 14.29 18.35 39.94
N SER A 7 14.57 18.16 38.66
CA SER A 7 14.02 18.97 37.57
C SER A 7 12.53 18.69 37.36
N THR A 8 12.12 17.42 37.31
CA THR A 8 10.72 16.99 37.19
C THR A 8 9.91 17.46 38.39
N SER A 9 10.39 17.25 39.62
CA SER A 9 9.67 17.72 40.82
C SER A 9 9.46 19.23 40.82
N ARG A 10 10.46 20.02 40.41
CA ARG A 10 10.32 21.48 40.27
C ARG A 10 9.32 21.87 39.19
N ARG A 11 9.30 21.17 38.06
CA ARG A 11 8.36 21.43 36.95
C ARG A 11 6.93 21.17 37.39
N LEU A 12 6.67 20.00 37.99
CA LEU A 12 5.35 19.64 38.49
C LEU A 12 4.87 20.59 39.58
N ARG A 13 5.75 21.01 40.51
CA ARG A 13 5.41 21.99 41.57
C ARG A 13 4.97 23.36 41.05
N LYS A 14 5.34 23.76 39.82
CA LYS A 14 4.87 25.03 39.21
C LYS A 14 3.40 24.99 38.84
N LEU A 15 2.83 23.79 38.65
CA LEU A 15 1.42 23.63 38.32
C LEU A 15 0.56 23.93 39.55
N THR A 16 -0.59 24.54 39.28
CA THR A 16 -1.59 24.87 40.30
C THR A 16 -2.07 23.59 40.95
N GLN A 17 -2.07 23.57 42.29
CA GLN A 17 -2.66 22.49 43.03
C GLN A 17 -4.15 22.76 43.22
N ILE A 18 -4.99 21.84 42.76
CA ILE A 18 -6.44 21.95 42.82
C ILE A 18 -6.99 21.12 43.98
N PRO A 19 -8.07 21.56 44.65
CA PRO A 19 -8.72 20.81 45.73
C PRO A 19 -9.59 19.69 45.15
N SER A 20 -8.97 18.79 44.38
CA SER A 20 -9.60 17.62 43.79
C SER A 20 -8.95 16.34 44.31
N VAL A 21 -9.78 15.31 44.39
CA VAL A 21 -9.42 13.92 44.63
C VAL A 21 -9.44 13.20 43.29
N TRP A 22 -8.32 12.59 42.91
CA TRP A 22 -8.25 11.78 41.69
C TRP A 22 -8.30 10.29 42.02
N GLU A 23 -9.01 9.52 41.20
CA GLU A 23 -9.01 8.07 41.24
C GLU A 23 -8.00 7.55 40.20
N GLY A 24 -7.23 6.55 40.58
CA GLY A 24 -6.25 5.91 39.71
C GLY A 24 -6.29 4.40 39.83
N ASP A 25 -6.28 3.71 38.70
CA ASP A 25 -6.22 2.25 38.69
C ASP A 25 -5.51 1.71 37.44
N ARG A 26 -5.06 0.46 37.54
CA ARG A 26 -4.49 -0.33 36.45
C ARG A 26 -5.20 -1.67 36.44
N ARG A 27 -5.91 -2.00 35.35
CA ARG A 27 -6.69 -3.24 35.24
C ARG A 27 -6.61 -3.84 33.83
N PRO A 28 -6.70 -5.17 33.69
CA PRO A 28 -6.83 -5.80 32.39
C PRO A 28 -8.14 -5.38 31.68
N LEU A 29 -8.06 -5.17 30.37
CA LEU A 29 -9.22 -4.98 29.49
C LEU A 29 -9.76 -6.35 29.05
N SER A 30 -10.37 -7.13 29.95
CA SER A 30 -10.91 -8.44 29.59
C SER A 30 -12.45 -8.46 29.50
N SER A 31 -12.97 -9.09 28.45
CA SER A 31 -14.33 -9.66 28.44
C SER A 31 -14.25 -11.06 29.05
N PRO A 32 -15.19 -11.45 29.93
CA PRO A 32 -15.24 -12.79 30.52
C PRO A 32 -15.54 -13.91 29.50
N THR A 33 -15.85 -13.59 28.24
CA THR A 33 -16.36 -14.53 27.23
C THR A 33 -15.36 -14.97 26.14
N GLN A 34 -14.13 -14.43 26.09
CA GLN A 34 -13.17 -14.84 25.06
C GLN A 34 -12.48 -16.17 25.42
N HIS A 35 -12.71 -17.20 24.59
CA HIS A 35 -11.95 -18.46 24.61
C HIS A 35 -10.54 -18.22 24.07
N SER A 36 -9.57 -18.28 24.99
CA SER A 36 -8.13 -18.62 24.93
C SER A 36 -7.20 -18.23 23.78
N ASP A 37 -7.63 -17.72 22.63
CA ASP A 37 -6.74 -17.52 21.47
C ASP A 37 -6.72 -16.07 20.92
N SER A 38 -7.33 -15.10 21.63
CA SER A 38 -7.12 -13.67 21.35
C SER A 38 -6.05 -13.16 22.32
N GLU A 39 -5.02 -12.53 21.78
CA GLU A 39 -3.90 -11.98 22.54
C GLU A 39 -4.37 -11.14 23.73
N THR A 40 -3.61 -11.25 24.82
CA THR A 40 -3.82 -10.52 26.07
C THR A 40 -3.99 -9.03 25.80
N LYS A 41 -5.25 -8.57 25.71
CA LYS A 41 -5.56 -7.14 25.69
C LYS A 41 -4.84 -6.50 26.86
N GLY A 42 -4.00 -5.52 26.57
CA GLY A 42 -3.13 -4.86 27.55
C GLY A 42 -3.88 -4.38 28.79
N GLU A 43 -3.13 -4.02 29.82
CA GLU A 43 -3.70 -3.41 31.00
C GLU A 43 -3.96 -1.92 30.76
N CYS A 44 -5.19 -1.49 31.02
CA CYS A 44 -5.58 -0.09 30.94
C CYS A 44 -5.27 0.61 32.27
N ILE A 45 -4.55 1.73 32.17
CA ILE A 45 -4.29 2.66 33.26
C ILE A 45 -5.21 3.86 33.09
N LEU A 46 -5.98 4.20 34.13
CA LEU A 46 -6.88 5.35 34.15
C LEU A 46 -6.54 6.30 35.28
N TRP A 47 -6.68 7.60 34.99
CA TRP A 47 -6.65 8.69 35.95
C TRP A 47 -7.88 9.57 35.77
N VAL A 48 -8.75 9.58 36.78
CA VAL A 48 -10.04 10.29 36.72
C VAL A 48 -10.09 11.35 37.81
N ASP A 49 -10.52 12.56 37.45
CA ASP A 49 -10.83 13.61 38.40
C ASP A 49 -12.15 13.31 39.10
N GLY A 50 -12.11 12.86 40.35
CA GLY A 50 -13.30 12.47 41.10
C GLY A 50 -14.24 13.62 41.42
N THR A 51 -13.76 14.86 41.35
CA THR A 51 -14.58 16.05 41.62
C THR A 51 -15.31 16.52 40.37
N GLN A 52 -14.71 16.34 39.20
CA GLN A 52 -15.27 16.79 37.92
C GLN A 52 -15.88 15.66 37.09
N GLY A 53 -15.61 14.41 37.41
CA GLY A 53 -16.04 13.24 36.63
C GLY A 53 -15.35 13.16 35.26
N ILE A 54 -14.12 13.67 35.14
CA ILE A 54 -13.40 13.79 33.86
C ILE A 54 -12.19 12.84 33.86
N VAL A 55 -12.04 12.05 32.79
CA VAL A 55 -10.81 11.28 32.53
C VAL A 55 -9.69 12.27 32.18
N ARG A 56 -8.64 12.31 33.00
CA ARG A 56 -7.49 13.19 32.81
C ARG A 56 -6.35 12.53 32.06
N GLY A 57 -6.26 11.20 32.12
CA GLY A 57 -5.30 10.43 31.36
C GLY A 57 -5.72 8.96 31.29
N MET A 58 -5.43 8.34 30.16
CA MET A 58 -5.64 6.93 29.88
C MET A 58 -4.44 6.40 29.10
N ASP A 59 -4.04 5.17 29.37
CA ASP A 59 -3.00 4.46 28.61
C ASP A 59 -3.35 2.98 28.57
N VAL A 60 -2.99 2.27 27.51
CA VAL A 60 -3.05 0.81 27.43
C VAL A 60 -1.63 0.31 27.32
N VAL A 61 -1.20 -0.54 28.24
CA VAL A 61 0.18 -1.02 28.33
C VAL A 61 0.22 -2.55 28.34
N PRO A 62 1.26 -3.18 27.80
CA PRO A 62 1.39 -4.63 27.89
C PRO A 62 1.41 -5.12 29.35
N PRO A 63 0.87 -6.32 29.67
CA PRO A 63 0.79 -6.82 31.05
C PRO A 63 2.14 -6.89 31.79
N GLU A 64 3.21 -7.15 31.05
CA GLU A 64 4.59 -7.19 31.55
C GLU A 64 5.18 -5.81 31.90
N SER A 65 4.45 -4.73 31.63
CA SER A 65 4.90 -3.36 31.96
C SER A 65 5.08 -3.16 33.46
N GLY A 66 6.21 -2.57 33.87
CA GLY A 66 6.50 -2.28 35.27
C GLY A 66 5.59 -1.22 35.90
N PRO A 67 5.66 -1.02 37.24
CA PRO A 67 4.89 0.00 37.96
C PRO A 67 5.25 1.44 37.54
N GLU A 68 6.32 1.65 36.78
CA GLU A 68 6.67 2.95 36.19
C GLU A 68 5.61 3.44 35.20
N ALA A 69 4.88 2.53 34.55
CA ALA A 69 3.83 2.86 33.59
C ALA A 69 2.74 3.75 34.21
N ILE A 70 2.23 3.37 35.39
CA ILE A 70 1.18 4.13 36.07
C ILE A 70 1.64 5.55 36.47
N VAL A 71 2.92 5.72 36.81
CA VAL A 71 3.51 7.03 37.09
C VAL A 71 3.64 7.87 35.82
N ARG A 72 4.04 7.26 34.70
CA ARG A 72 4.14 7.96 33.41
C ARG A 72 2.80 8.52 32.97
N THR A 73 1.74 7.71 33.05
CA THR A 73 0.39 8.14 32.73
C THR A 73 -0.11 9.22 33.70
N LEU A 74 0.23 9.13 35.00
CA LEU A 74 -0.09 10.18 35.97
C LEU A 74 0.59 11.51 35.63
N MET A 75 1.87 11.48 35.24
CA MET A 75 2.57 12.70 34.84
C MET A 75 1.93 13.33 33.60
N ARG A 76 1.54 12.51 32.61
CA ARG A 76 0.78 12.98 31.45
C ARG A 76 -0.55 13.62 31.89
N ALA A 77 -1.30 13.00 32.80
CA ALA A 77 -2.56 13.55 33.34
C ALA A 77 -2.39 14.86 34.13
N ILE A 78 -1.21 15.11 34.71
CA ILE A 78 -0.87 16.35 35.41
C ILE A 78 -0.43 17.44 34.44
N GLU A 79 0.45 17.12 33.48
CA GLU A 79 1.12 18.08 32.61
C GLU A 79 0.35 18.37 31.31
N ASN A 80 -0.24 17.33 30.70
CA ASN A 80 -0.95 17.37 29.43
C ASN A 80 -2.24 16.51 29.52
N PRO A 81 -3.22 16.88 30.37
CA PRO A 81 -4.44 16.10 30.53
C PRO A 81 -5.29 16.07 29.25
N HIS A 82 -6.11 15.03 29.12
CA HIS A 82 -7.13 14.98 28.07
C HIS A 82 -8.11 16.17 28.16
N SER A 83 -8.49 16.72 27.01
CA SER A 83 -9.50 17.77 26.91
C SER A 83 -10.83 17.27 27.51
N PRO A 84 -11.55 18.07 28.32
CA PRO A 84 -11.43 19.51 28.55
C PRO A 84 -10.61 19.91 29.81
N ALA A 85 -9.91 18.97 30.46
CA ALA A 85 -9.18 19.25 31.69
C ALA A 85 -7.93 20.14 31.44
N LYS A 86 -7.53 20.93 32.44
CA LYS A 86 -6.35 21.83 32.36
C LYS A 86 -5.21 21.33 33.25
N PRO A 87 -3.94 21.52 32.86
CA PRO A 87 -2.78 21.06 33.65
C PRO A 87 -2.85 21.50 35.12
N ALA A 88 -2.83 20.53 36.03
CA ALA A 88 -2.97 20.77 37.47
C ALA A 88 -2.48 19.57 38.29
N ARG A 89 -2.15 19.81 39.57
CA ARG A 89 -1.85 18.75 40.53
C ARG A 89 -3.04 18.53 41.47
N PRO A 90 -3.43 17.27 41.77
CA PRO A 90 -4.45 17.01 42.78
C PRO A 90 -3.91 17.27 44.19
N GLN A 91 -4.82 17.44 45.15
CA GLN A 91 -4.48 17.38 46.58
C GLN A 91 -4.39 15.93 47.05
N ARG A 92 -5.19 15.05 46.44
CA ARG A 92 -5.32 13.67 46.88
C ARG A 92 -5.49 12.73 45.71
N ILE A 93 -4.88 11.56 45.82
CA ILE A 93 -5.04 10.45 44.89
C ILE A 93 -5.53 9.24 45.71
N VAL A 94 -6.50 8.53 45.16
CA VAL A 94 -7.04 7.29 45.70
C VAL A 94 -6.79 6.17 44.68
N VAL A 95 -6.23 5.06 45.15
CA VAL A 95 -5.96 3.88 44.32
C VAL A 95 -6.52 2.63 44.97
N ARG A 96 -6.82 1.63 44.13
CA ARG A 96 -7.40 0.35 44.57
C ARG A 96 -6.38 -0.66 45.04
N ASP A 97 -5.17 -0.60 44.51
CA ASP A 97 -4.09 -1.54 44.84
C ASP A 97 -3.15 -0.98 45.91
N ARG A 98 -2.78 -1.83 46.89
CA ARG A 98 -1.90 -1.41 47.99
C ARG A 98 -0.45 -1.26 47.57
N GLU A 99 0.04 -2.08 46.65
CA GLU A 99 1.41 -1.98 46.14
C GLU A 99 1.58 -0.68 45.36
N ILE A 100 0.61 -0.36 44.51
CA ILE A 100 0.52 0.94 43.80
C ILE A 100 0.49 2.10 44.81
N GLN A 101 -0.29 2.00 45.88
CA GLN A 101 -0.34 3.02 46.93
C GLN A 101 1.06 3.27 47.53
N PHE A 102 1.76 2.21 47.95
CA PHE A 102 3.09 2.33 48.54
C PHE A 102 4.11 2.88 47.55
N TYR A 103 4.05 2.43 46.30
CA TYR A 103 4.93 2.89 45.23
C TYR A 103 4.74 4.39 44.97
N LEU A 104 3.49 4.84 44.78
CA LEU A 104 3.16 6.25 44.56
C LEU A 104 3.53 7.13 45.75
N ARG A 105 3.38 6.67 46.99
CA ARG A 105 3.85 7.42 48.17
C ARG A 105 5.34 7.68 48.15
N GLY A 106 6.14 6.72 47.69
CA GLY A 106 7.58 6.90 47.53
C GLY A 106 7.93 7.87 46.40
N VAL A 107 7.30 7.70 45.24
CA VAL A 107 7.60 8.50 44.03
C VAL A 107 7.13 9.97 44.18
N LEU A 108 5.96 10.19 44.77
CA LEU A 108 5.27 11.48 44.85
C LEU A 108 5.54 12.25 46.16
N GLN A 109 6.43 11.76 47.02
CA GLN A 109 6.73 12.35 48.34
C GLN A 109 7.00 13.86 48.28
N ASP A 110 7.65 14.32 47.20
CA ASP A 110 8.00 15.72 47.00
C ASP A 110 6.89 16.58 46.36
N LEU A 111 5.70 16.05 46.04
CA LEU A 111 4.68 16.82 45.30
C LEU A 111 3.53 17.35 46.15
N ASP A 112 3.55 17.06 47.46
CA ASP A 112 2.50 17.43 48.41
C ASP A 112 1.11 16.88 48.02
N ILE A 113 1.10 15.64 47.50
CA ILE A 113 -0.12 14.91 47.10
C ILE A 113 -0.34 13.79 48.10
N ALA A 114 -1.51 13.77 48.77
CA ALA A 114 -1.88 12.70 49.67
C ALA A 114 -2.29 11.44 48.88
N ILE A 115 -1.73 10.28 49.19
CA ILE A 115 -2.05 9.01 48.50
C ILE A 115 -2.76 8.07 49.47
N ASP A 116 -3.97 7.66 49.11
CA ASP A 116 -4.81 6.77 49.92
C ASP A 116 -5.28 5.54 49.16
N TYR A 117 -5.66 4.54 49.96
CA TYR A 117 -6.22 3.29 49.49
C TYR A 117 -7.73 3.30 49.66
N SER A 118 -8.45 2.82 48.66
CA SER A 118 -9.87 2.49 48.73
C SER A 118 -10.11 1.12 48.11
N SER A 119 -11.03 0.31 48.64
CA SER A 119 -11.38 -0.97 48.03
C SER A 119 -12.20 -0.81 46.74
N GLU A 120 -12.84 0.34 46.57
CA GLU A 120 -13.73 0.67 45.46
C GLU A 120 -13.34 2.04 44.88
N LEU A 121 -13.44 2.18 43.55
CA LEU A 121 -13.16 3.41 42.81
C LEU A 121 -14.37 3.68 41.91
N PRO A 122 -15.46 4.27 42.43
CA PRO A 122 -16.77 4.24 41.77
C PRO A 122 -16.78 4.73 40.33
N LEU A 123 -15.98 5.77 39.99
CA LEU A 123 -15.94 6.30 38.64
C LEU A 123 -15.18 5.38 37.69
N ILE A 124 -14.05 4.85 38.15
CA ILE A 124 -13.29 3.87 37.37
C ILE A 124 -14.09 2.56 37.23
N ASP A 125 -14.79 2.12 38.27
CA ASP A 125 -15.63 0.92 38.26
C ASP A 125 -16.78 1.05 37.25
N GLU A 126 -17.39 2.23 37.13
CA GLU A 126 -18.40 2.53 36.12
C GLU A 126 -17.83 2.54 34.69
N LEU A 127 -16.66 3.16 34.48
CA LEU A 127 -15.99 3.18 33.18
C LEU A 127 -15.64 1.76 32.68
N PHE A 128 -15.06 0.93 33.55
CA PHE A 128 -14.74 -0.45 33.20
C PHE A 128 -16.00 -1.31 32.97
N ARG A 129 -17.10 -1.04 33.68
CA ARG A 129 -18.39 -1.68 33.37
C ARG A 129 -18.89 -1.30 31.98
N GLY A 130 -18.79 -0.01 31.62
CA GLY A 130 -19.12 0.45 30.26
C GLY A 130 -18.24 -0.18 29.19
N PHE A 131 -16.93 -0.31 29.43
CA PHE A 131 -16.03 -1.01 28.52
C PHE A 131 -16.39 -2.49 28.38
N ALA A 132 -16.73 -3.17 29.48
CA ALA A 132 -17.16 -4.56 29.45
C ALA A 132 -18.48 -4.74 28.67
N GLU A 133 -19.45 -3.84 28.83
CA GLU A 133 -20.71 -3.87 28.07
C GLU A 133 -20.49 -3.66 26.56
N ILE A 134 -19.56 -2.78 26.18
CA ILE A 134 -19.17 -2.59 24.76
C ILE A 134 -18.46 -3.83 24.23
N LEU A 135 -17.53 -4.41 24.98
CA LEU A 135 -16.80 -5.62 24.59
C LEU A 135 -17.72 -6.85 24.49
N ASP A 136 -18.67 -7.00 25.42
CA ASP A 136 -19.62 -8.11 25.43
C ASP A 136 -20.70 -7.97 24.34
N SER A 137 -20.88 -6.77 23.77
CA SER A 137 -21.74 -6.52 22.61
C SER A 137 -21.01 -6.55 21.28
N GLN A 138 -19.69 -6.77 21.25
CA GLN A 138 -18.95 -6.97 20.00
C GLN A 138 -19.39 -8.28 19.34
N VAL A 139 -19.95 -8.16 18.14
CA VAL A 139 -20.19 -9.31 17.26
C VAL A 139 -18.82 -9.83 16.84
N PRO A 140 -18.53 -11.14 17.00
CA PRO A 140 -17.26 -11.70 16.55
C PRO A 140 -17.12 -11.53 15.03
N GLU A 141 -15.91 -11.20 14.56
CA GLU A 141 -15.60 -10.99 13.13
C GLU A 141 -15.95 -12.18 12.25
N LEU A 142 -15.76 -13.39 12.78
CA LEU A 142 -16.15 -14.62 12.13
C LEU A 142 -17.07 -15.43 13.02
N PRO A 143 -18.04 -16.17 12.46
CA PRO A 143 -18.85 -17.09 13.23
C PRO A 143 -17.94 -18.17 13.86
N PRO A 144 -18.07 -18.46 15.17
CA PRO A 144 -17.15 -19.35 15.88
C PRO A 144 -16.98 -20.74 15.23
N GLN A 145 -18.03 -21.23 14.58
CA GLN A 145 -18.03 -22.52 13.89
C GLN A 145 -17.16 -22.55 12.62
N TYR A 146 -16.93 -21.40 11.99
CA TYR A 146 -16.12 -21.28 10.76
C TYR A 146 -14.77 -20.62 10.99
N ALA A 147 -14.59 -19.87 12.08
CA ALA A 147 -13.40 -19.05 12.34
C ALA A 147 -12.08 -19.79 12.13
N LYS A 148 -11.89 -20.95 12.77
CA LYS A 148 -10.66 -21.74 12.63
C LYS A 148 -10.46 -22.25 11.20
N ALA A 149 -11.52 -22.80 10.59
CA ALA A 149 -11.44 -23.37 9.27
C ALA A 149 -11.14 -22.30 8.20
N LEU A 150 -11.75 -21.12 8.31
CA LEU A 150 -11.52 -19.99 7.42
C LEU A 150 -10.10 -19.44 7.54
N ARG A 151 -9.59 -19.25 8.76
CA ARG A 151 -8.20 -18.82 8.98
C ARG A 151 -7.20 -19.79 8.36
N GLU A 152 -7.40 -21.10 8.54
CA GLU A 152 -6.57 -22.12 7.88
C GLU A 152 -6.63 -22.01 6.34
N LYS A 153 -7.79 -21.71 5.75
CA LYS A 153 -7.91 -21.50 4.30
C LYS A 153 -7.25 -20.21 3.82
N ALA A 154 -7.39 -19.12 4.56
CA ALA A 154 -6.75 -17.84 4.25
C ALA A 154 -5.22 -17.98 4.26
N LEU A 155 -4.65 -18.60 5.30
CA LEU A 155 -3.21 -18.87 5.35
C LEU A 155 -2.74 -19.79 4.23
N ALA A 156 -3.56 -20.76 3.83
CA ALA A 156 -3.24 -21.61 2.69
C ALA A 156 -3.28 -20.86 1.34
N ILE A 157 -4.11 -19.82 1.22
CA ILE A 157 -4.09 -18.88 0.08
C ILE A 157 -2.83 -18.01 0.13
N TRP A 158 -2.47 -17.49 1.31
CA TRP A 158 -1.22 -16.75 1.49
C TRP A 158 0.00 -17.54 1.01
N GLN A 159 0.12 -18.79 1.46
CA GLN A 159 1.19 -19.69 1.03
C GLN A 159 1.15 -20.00 -0.47
N ALA A 160 -0.04 -20.01 -1.08
CA ALA A 160 -0.18 -20.18 -2.52
C ALA A 160 0.28 -18.94 -3.30
N ALA A 161 0.29 -17.77 -2.67
CA ALA A 161 0.71 -16.48 -3.21
C ALA A 161 0.13 -16.20 -4.62
N PRO A 162 -1.20 -16.19 -4.79
CA PRO A 162 -1.82 -16.00 -6.11
C PRO A 162 -1.46 -14.66 -6.76
N TRP A 163 -1.20 -13.62 -5.97
CA TRP A 163 -0.74 -12.29 -6.42
C TRP A 163 0.63 -12.30 -7.11
N GLU A 164 1.43 -13.36 -6.95
CA GLU A 164 2.66 -13.53 -7.75
C GLU A 164 2.40 -14.15 -9.14
N LEU A 165 1.20 -14.70 -9.34
CA LEU A 165 0.82 -15.46 -10.53
C LEU A 165 -0.19 -14.71 -11.39
N LEU A 166 -1.09 -13.95 -10.75
CA LEU A 166 -2.23 -13.31 -11.38
C LEU A 166 -2.14 -11.80 -11.22
N GLU A 167 -2.37 -11.09 -12.32
CA GLU A 167 -2.56 -9.64 -12.32
C GLU A 167 -4.00 -9.31 -11.89
N GLU A 168 -4.25 -8.09 -11.38
CA GLU A 168 -5.56 -7.69 -10.84
C GLU A 168 -6.71 -7.80 -11.87
N GLN A 169 -6.41 -7.65 -13.16
CA GLN A 169 -7.38 -7.76 -14.26
C GLN A 169 -7.69 -9.23 -14.61
N GLN A 170 -6.87 -10.18 -14.16
CA GLN A 170 -7.02 -11.59 -14.49
C GLN A 170 -8.01 -12.28 -13.55
N ILE A 171 -9.28 -12.26 -13.96
CA ILE A 171 -10.41 -12.71 -13.13
C ILE A 171 -10.61 -14.23 -13.21
N LEU A 172 -10.90 -14.82 -12.05
CA LEU A 172 -11.36 -16.20 -11.94
C LEU A 172 -12.84 -16.25 -11.53
N SER A 173 -13.67 -16.93 -12.31
CA SER A 173 -15.06 -17.20 -11.95
C SER A 173 -15.16 -18.44 -11.04
N ILE A 174 -15.96 -18.36 -9.99
CA ILE A 174 -16.26 -19.45 -9.04
C ILE A 174 -17.78 -19.68 -9.03
N GLU A 175 -18.22 -20.70 -9.75
CA GLU A 175 -19.62 -21.08 -9.87
C GLU A 175 -20.03 -22.02 -8.73
N ILE A 176 -20.90 -21.54 -7.84
CA ILE A 176 -21.35 -22.25 -6.62
C ILE A 176 -22.74 -22.88 -6.83
N ASN A 177 -23.67 -22.14 -7.44
CA ASN A 177 -25.06 -22.53 -7.70
C ASN A 177 -25.78 -23.12 -6.46
N LYS A 178 -25.54 -22.53 -5.28
CA LYS A 178 -26.16 -22.88 -3.99
C LYS A 178 -26.24 -21.67 -3.09
N TRP A 179 -27.11 -21.74 -2.08
CA TRP A 179 -27.30 -20.67 -1.09
C TRP A 179 -27.60 -19.32 -1.72
N ASP A 180 -28.40 -19.35 -2.80
CA ASP A 180 -28.74 -18.19 -3.62
C ASP A 180 -27.53 -17.46 -4.24
N VAL A 181 -26.37 -18.13 -4.28
CA VAL A 181 -25.17 -17.69 -4.99
C VAL A 181 -25.02 -18.45 -6.30
N GLY A 182 -25.01 -17.71 -7.40
CA GLY A 182 -24.64 -18.21 -8.73
C GLY A 182 -23.13 -18.31 -8.87
N THR A 183 -22.51 -17.21 -9.31
CA THR A 183 -21.07 -17.10 -9.59
C THR A 183 -20.47 -15.95 -8.80
N LEU A 184 -19.29 -16.19 -8.20
CA LEU A 184 -18.42 -15.15 -7.67
C LEU A 184 -17.26 -14.90 -8.61
N TYR A 185 -16.79 -13.65 -8.69
CA TYR A 185 -15.68 -13.24 -9.54
C TYR A 185 -14.51 -12.83 -8.65
N ALA A 186 -13.47 -13.65 -8.64
CA ALA A 186 -12.29 -13.46 -7.81
C ALA A 186 -11.25 -12.58 -8.50
N SER A 187 -10.86 -11.49 -7.85
CA SER A 187 -9.76 -10.58 -8.21
C SER A 187 -8.68 -10.66 -7.14
N MET A 188 -7.42 -10.79 -7.54
CA MET A 188 -6.28 -10.86 -6.61
C MET A 188 -5.71 -9.47 -6.37
N MET A 189 -5.54 -9.08 -5.11
CA MET A 189 -4.84 -7.88 -4.68
C MET A 189 -3.44 -8.26 -4.15
N GLY A 190 -2.42 -7.43 -4.39
CA GLY A 190 -1.06 -7.74 -3.93
C GLY A 190 0.06 -7.39 -4.89
N MET A 191 -0.22 -7.09 -6.15
CA MET A 191 0.83 -6.88 -7.17
C MET A 191 1.72 -5.66 -6.87
N LEU A 192 1.23 -4.73 -6.04
CA LEU A 192 1.91 -3.53 -5.57
C LEU A 192 2.71 -3.71 -4.26
N GLY A 193 2.56 -4.84 -3.57
CA GLY A 193 3.24 -5.14 -2.31
C GLY A 193 2.82 -4.31 -1.10
N MET A 194 1.78 -3.47 -1.23
CA MET A 194 1.25 -2.65 -0.12
C MET A 194 0.12 -3.37 0.62
N GLU A 195 -0.80 -3.98 -0.12
CA GLU A 195 -1.95 -4.71 0.42
C GLU A 195 -2.12 -6.01 -0.35
N TYR A 196 -2.31 -7.11 0.37
CA TYR A 196 -2.50 -8.43 -0.20
C TYR A 196 -3.92 -8.92 0.12
N GLY A 197 -4.57 -9.55 -0.86
CA GLY A 197 -5.93 -10.01 -0.64
C GLY A 197 -6.62 -10.65 -1.83
N VAL A 198 -7.87 -11.03 -1.60
CA VAL A 198 -8.79 -11.59 -2.60
C VAL A 198 -10.13 -10.87 -2.47
N LEU A 199 -10.58 -10.25 -3.55
CA LEU A 199 -11.93 -9.70 -3.67
C LEU A 199 -12.81 -10.69 -4.43
N LEU A 200 -13.97 -11.01 -3.88
CA LEU A 200 -14.96 -11.94 -4.42
C LEU A 200 -16.23 -11.15 -4.76
N TYR A 201 -16.28 -10.63 -5.99
CA TYR A 201 -17.43 -9.85 -6.46
C TYR A 201 -18.64 -10.76 -6.70
N ARG A 202 -19.83 -10.28 -6.32
CA ARG A 202 -21.08 -11.03 -6.52
C ARG A 202 -21.62 -10.93 -7.96
N SER A 203 -21.12 -9.98 -8.76
CA SER A 203 -21.51 -9.76 -10.15
C SER A 203 -20.39 -9.16 -11.00
N GLU A 204 -20.42 -9.38 -12.31
CA GLU A 204 -19.52 -8.71 -13.27
C GLU A 204 -19.75 -7.20 -13.29
N ASP A 205 -21.00 -6.77 -13.15
CA ASP A 205 -21.36 -5.36 -13.14
C ASP A 205 -20.70 -4.63 -11.96
N SER A 206 -20.69 -5.24 -10.77
CA SER A 206 -20.01 -4.70 -9.58
C SER A 206 -18.51 -4.53 -9.82
N LEU A 207 -17.87 -5.53 -10.42
CA LEU A 207 -16.45 -5.50 -10.78
C LEU A 207 -16.13 -4.42 -11.83
N LYS A 208 -16.93 -4.34 -12.90
CA LYS A 208 -16.74 -3.36 -13.99
C LYS A 208 -17.00 -1.93 -13.53
N HIS A 209 -18.05 -1.73 -12.71
CA HIS A 209 -18.43 -0.42 -12.23
C HIS A 209 -17.36 0.21 -11.33
N PHE A 210 -16.79 -0.58 -10.41
CA PHE A 210 -15.70 -0.11 -9.55
C PHE A 210 -14.49 0.35 -10.37
N ARG A 211 -14.06 -0.48 -11.33
CA ARG A 211 -12.94 -0.14 -12.23
C ARG A 211 -13.23 1.11 -13.05
N ALA A 212 -14.40 1.19 -13.70
CA ALA A 212 -14.79 2.36 -14.47
C ALA A 212 -14.81 3.66 -13.65
N THR A 213 -15.17 3.58 -12.37
CA THR A 213 -15.24 4.76 -11.48
C THR A 213 -13.85 5.24 -11.09
N ILE A 214 -12.93 4.33 -10.71
CA ILE A 214 -11.52 4.68 -10.42
C ILE A 214 -10.84 5.34 -11.62
N LEU A 215 -11.21 4.96 -12.84
CA LEU A 215 -10.59 5.43 -14.06
C LEU A 215 -11.13 6.78 -14.55
N ARG A 216 -12.37 7.16 -14.18
CA ARG A 216 -13.05 8.37 -14.66
C ARG A 216 -12.91 9.58 -13.76
N GLU A 217 -12.68 9.37 -12.47
CA GLU A 217 -12.74 10.46 -11.48
C GLU A 217 -11.33 10.93 -11.11
N ASP A 218 -11.10 12.24 -11.22
CA ASP A 218 -9.89 12.91 -10.73
C ASP A 218 -9.64 12.50 -9.27
N LYS A 219 -8.38 12.16 -8.98
CA LYS A 219 -7.80 11.54 -7.76
C LYS A 219 -8.06 12.28 -6.43
N SER A 220 -9.27 12.75 -6.14
CA SER A 220 -9.64 13.28 -4.83
C SER A 220 -10.04 12.13 -3.90
N GLN A 221 -9.46 12.10 -2.70
CA GLN A 221 -9.61 10.98 -1.74
C GLN A 221 -11.08 10.68 -1.40
N GLY A 222 -11.95 11.71 -1.31
CA GLY A 222 -13.36 11.53 -0.94
C GLY A 222 -14.20 10.78 -1.99
N HIS A 223 -13.86 10.88 -3.28
CA HIS A 223 -14.58 10.16 -4.34
C HIS A 223 -14.13 8.69 -4.45
N LEU A 224 -12.87 8.40 -4.11
CA LEU A 224 -12.34 7.04 -4.11
C LEU A 224 -12.92 6.18 -2.97
N GLU A 225 -13.11 6.78 -1.78
CA GLU A 225 -13.85 6.16 -0.67
C GLU A 225 -15.32 5.86 -1.05
N GLU A 226 -15.98 6.78 -1.76
CA GLU A 226 -17.36 6.59 -2.21
C GLU A 226 -17.47 5.47 -3.26
N ALA A 227 -16.51 5.40 -4.20
CA ALA A 227 -16.44 4.33 -5.19
C ALA A 227 -16.18 2.96 -4.56
N PHE A 228 -15.33 2.90 -3.52
CA PHE A 228 -15.08 1.69 -2.75
C PHE A 228 -16.34 1.19 -2.02
N LEU A 229 -17.09 2.08 -1.36
CA LEU A 229 -18.33 1.71 -0.65
C LEU A 229 -19.48 1.28 -1.56
N LYS A 230 -19.44 1.63 -2.85
CA LYS A 230 -20.42 1.20 -3.87
C LYS A 230 -20.14 -0.20 -4.42
N GLN A 231 -19.09 -0.88 -3.97
CA GLN A 231 -18.83 -2.26 -4.37
C GLN A 231 -19.84 -3.22 -3.75
N ASP A 232 -20.04 -4.34 -4.44
CA ASP A 232 -20.74 -5.51 -3.92
C ASP A 232 -19.82 -6.73 -4.00
N CYS A 233 -19.06 -6.96 -2.93
CA CYS A 233 -18.07 -8.03 -2.85
C CYS A 233 -17.83 -8.53 -1.41
N LEU A 234 -17.35 -9.77 -1.30
CA LEU A 234 -16.74 -10.30 -0.08
C LEU A 234 -15.22 -10.14 -0.22
N PHE A 235 -14.51 -9.89 0.87
CA PHE A 235 -13.05 -9.74 0.83
C PHE A 235 -12.33 -10.56 1.88
N LEU A 236 -11.10 -10.91 1.53
CA LEU A 236 -10.05 -11.41 2.41
C LEU A 236 -8.84 -10.50 2.20
N THR A 237 -8.39 -9.81 3.23
CA THR A 237 -7.14 -9.02 3.24
C THR A 237 -6.17 -9.60 4.27
N PHE A 238 -4.93 -9.16 4.24
CA PHE A 238 -3.89 -9.57 5.18
C PHE A 238 -3.20 -8.35 5.74
N GLU A 239 -3.04 -8.33 7.04
CA GLU A 239 -2.49 -7.22 7.82
C GLU A 239 -1.35 -7.73 8.72
N HIS A 240 -0.51 -6.81 9.19
CA HIS A 240 0.53 -7.14 10.16
C HIS A 240 -0.07 -7.19 11.57
N VAL A 241 0.31 -8.22 12.34
CA VAL A 241 -0.23 -8.45 13.70
C VAL A 241 0.06 -7.28 14.65
N ASP A 242 1.23 -6.63 14.49
CA ASP A 242 1.67 -5.51 15.33
C ASP A 242 1.56 -4.16 14.59
N GLU A 243 0.49 -3.90 13.82
CA GLU A 243 0.20 -2.52 13.36
C GLU A 243 -0.09 -1.60 14.56
N THR A 244 0.96 -1.15 15.23
CA THR A 244 0.91 0.05 16.06
C THR A 244 1.04 1.26 15.14
N ASP A 245 0.24 2.31 15.37
CA ASP A 245 0.20 3.59 14.63
C ASP A 245 1.55 4.35 14.56
N GLU A 246 2.68 3.72 14.91
CA GLU A 246 4.01 4.30 14.78
C GLU A 246 4.46 4.24 13.32
N GLU A 247 4.93 5.39 12.82
CA GLU A 247 5.38 5.67 11.46
C GLU A 247 6.59 4.80 11.03
N GLU A 248 6.44 3.47 10.96
CA GLU A 248 7.46 2.57 10.46
C GLU A 248 7.46 2.54 8.92
N GLU A 249 8.68 2.49 8.37
CA GLU A 249 8.93 2.44 6.93
C GLU A 249 8.07 1.32 6.30
N PHE A 250 7.37 1.60 5.18
CA PHE A 250 6.52 0.65 4.46
C PHE A 250 7.27 -0.67 4.15
N GLU A 251 7.25 -1.63 5.06
CA GLU A 251 7.79 -2.96 4.87
C GLU A 251 6.76 -3.81 4.12
N ASP A 252 7.24 -4.50 3.09
CA ASP A 252 6.42 -5.40 2.29
C ASP A 252 6.01 -6.62 3.12
N LEU A 253 4.70 -6.79 3.38
CA LEU A 253 4.13 -7.91 4.15
C LEU A 253 4.63 -9.29 3.68
N ALA A 254 4.95 -9.45 2.39
CA ALA A 254 5.48 -10.72 1.87
C ALA A 254 6.86 -11.10 2.44
N LYS A 255 7.56 -10.17 3.09
CA LYS A 255 8.86 -10.42 3.74
C LYS A 255 8.72 -10.88 5.19
N LEU A 256 7.54 -10.73 5.78
CA LEU A 256 7.26 -11.06 7.17
C LEU A 256 7.03 -12.57 7.33
N PRO A 257 7.37 -13.15 8.49
CA PRO A 257 7.04 -14.53 8.79
C PRO A 257 5.52 -14.71 8.89
N LEU A 258 5.04 -15.90 8.53
CA LEU A 258 3.62 -16.30 8.61
C LEU A 258 2.96 -16.08 9.99
N SER A 259 3.76 -16.00 11.06
CA SER A 259 3.26 -15.72 12.42
C SER A 259 2.88 -14.27 12.66
N GLU A 260 3.36 -13.36 11.82
CA GLU A 260 3.15 -11.90 11.92
C GLU A 260 2.10 -11.42 10.90
N ILE A 261 1.41 -12.35 10.23
CA ILE A 261 0.40 -12.04 9.20
C ILE A 261 -0.96 -12.53 9.68
N GLU A 262 -1.91 -11.61 9.82
CA GLU A 262 -3.28 -11.90 10.22
C GLU A 262 -4.26 -11.72 9.05
N PRO A 263 -5.13 -12.70 8.75
CA PRO A 263 -6.16 -12.55 7.73
C PRO A 263 -7.41 -11.82 8.28
N THR A 264 -7.78 -10.75 7.59
CA THR A 264 -8.99 -9.96 7.87
C THR A 264 -10.07 -10.29 6.83
N PHE A 265 -11.32 -10.43 7.28
CA PHE A 265 -12.44 -10.81 6.42
C PHE A 265 -13.55 -9.77 6.49
N GLY A 266 -14.30 -9.63 5.40
CA GLY A 266 -15.48 -8.81 5.46
C GLY A 266 -16.31 -8.78 4.19
N ASN A 267 -17.27 -7.87 4.22
CA ASN A 267 -18.25 -7.65 3.17
C ASN A 267 -18.35 -6.16 2.86
N ILE A 268 -18.39 -5.82 1.59
CA ILE A 268 -18.76 -4.50 1.09
C ILE A 268 -20.06 -4.66 0.31
N HIS A 269 -21.07 -3.88 0.70
CA HIS A 269 -22.33 -3.85 -0.01
C HIS A 269 -22.84 -2.40 -0.14
N PRO A 270 -23.41 -1.98 -1.29
CA PRO A 270 -23.72 -0.57 -1.55
C PRO A 270 -24.69 0.07 -0.55
N LEU A 271 -25.55 -0.75 0.08
CA LEU A 271 -26.53 -0.29 1.07
C LEU A 271 -26.10 -0.53 2.53
N GLU A 272 -25.12 -1.41 2.76
CA GLU A 272 -24.69 -1.78 4.13
C GLU A 272 -23.30 -1.20 4.47
N GLY A 273 -22.57 -0.70 3.47
CA GLY A 273 -21.21 -0.20 3.60
C GLY A 273 -20.18 -1.31 3.78
N LEU A 274 -19.03 -0.94 4.32
CA LEU A 274 -17.96 -1.87 4.70
C LEU A 274 -18.26 -2.49 6.07
N ARG A 275 -18.17 -3.82 6.15
CA ARG A 275 -18.23 -4.57 7.41
C ARG A 275 -17.07 -5.55 7.50
N SER A 276 -16.26 -5.43 8.53
CA SER A 276 -15.20 -6.39 8.87
C SER A 276 -15.73 -7.58 9.67
N VAL A 277 -16.95 -8.03 9.35
CA VAL A 277 -17.64 -9.15 10.01
C VAL A 277 -18.36 -9.96 8.93
N LEU A 278 -18.27 -11.30 9.03
CA LEU A 278 -19.04 -12.22 8.22
C LEU A 278 -20.11 -12.95 9.05
N TYR A 279 -21.30 -13.10 8.48
CA TYR A 279 -22.34 -13.97 9.03
C TYR A 279 -22.20 -15.42 8.54
N ASP A 280 -22.98 -16.35 9.11
CA ASP A 280 -22.86 -17.79 8.83
C ASP A 280 -22.92 -18.15 7.34
N GLU A 281 -23.86 -17.57 6.59
CA GLU A 281 -24.01 -17.82 5.17
C GLU A 281 -22.81 -17.29 4.36
N GLU A 282 -22.36 -16.07 4.68
CA GLU A 282 -21.21 -15.44 4.02
C GLU A 282 -19.92 -16.20 4.33
N ALA A 283 -19.71 -16.58 5.59
CA ALA A 283 -18.58 -17.37 6.04
C ALA A 283 -18.50 -18.72 5.32
N LEU A 284 -19.65 -19.38 5.12
CA LEU A 284 -19.73 -20.62 4.35
C LEU A 284 -19.37 -20.42 2.88
N ILE A 285 -19.90 -19.35 2.26
CA ILE A 285 -19.60 -18.98 0.88
C ILE A 285 -18.11 -18.71 0.70
N VAL A 286 -17.51 -17.87 1.55
CA VAL A 286 -16.07 -17.56 1.54
C VAL A 286 -15.24 -18.83 1.73
N TYR A 287 -15.63 -19.71 2.66
CA TYR A 287 -14.91 -20.97 2.90
C TYR A 287 -14.84 -21.82 1.63
N VAL A 288 -15.97 -22.00 0.95
CA VAL A 288 -16.05 -22.79 -0.28
C VAL A 288 -15.28 -22.12 -1.42
N ALA A 289 -15.39 -20.79 -1.54
CA ALA A 289 -14.65 -20.01 -2.53
C ALA A 289 -13.14 -20.17 -2.35
N LEU A 290 -12.61 -19.92 -1.15
CA LEU A 290 -11.17 -20.00 -0.86
C LEU A 290 -10.62 -21.42 -1.04
N GLU A 291 -11.33 -22.45 -0.59
CA GLU A 291 -10.88 -23.84 -0.80
C GLU A 291 -10.87 -24.23 -2.28
N SER A 292 -11.88 -23.82 -3.04
CA SER A 292 -11.93 -24.10 -4.49
C SER A 292 -10.85 -23.34 -5.25
N LEU A 293 -10.62 -22.07 -4.89
CA LEU A 293 -9.62 -21.20 -5.47
C LEU A 293 -8.21 -21.74 -5.22
N ASN A 294 -7.90 -22.13 -3.98
CA ASN A 294 -6.59 -22.69 -3.64
C ASN A 294 -6.30 -23.98 -4.44
N ARG A 295 -7.29 -24.87 -4.57
CA ARG A 295 -7.15 -26.08 -5.39
C ARG A 295 -6.91 -25.75 -6.86
N PHE A 296 -7.63 -24.76 -7.40
CA PHE A 296 -7.46 -24.32 -8.78
C PHE A 296 -6.07 -23.75 -9.04
N ILE A 297 -5.60 -22.84 -8.18
CA ILE A 297 -4.26 -22.25 -8.27
C ILE A 297 -3.19 -23.34 -8.19
N ARG A 298 -3.32 -24.29 -7.25
CA ARG A 298 -2.37 -25.39 -7.11
C ARG A 298 -2.31 -26.27 -8.36
N ASP A 299 -3.46 -26.61 -8.92
CA ASP A 299 -3.56 -27.50 -10.08
C ASP A 299 -3.08 -26.84 -11.38
N HIS A 300 -3.25 -25.52 -11.51
CA HIS A 300 -2.96 -24.76 -12.72
C HIS A 300 -1.80 -23.77 -12.58
N ARG A 301 -1.00 -23.84 -11.49
CA ARG A 301 0.06 -22.87 -11.14
C ARG A 301 0.97 -22.50 -12.32
N CYS A 302 1.47 -23.49 -13.06
CA CYS A 302 2.38 -23.26 -14.19
C CYS A 302 1.72 -22.52 -15.36
N HIS A 303 0.41 -22.71 -15.56
CA HIS A 303 -0.32 -22.04 -16.65
C HIS A 303 -0.73 -20.63 -16.24
N LEU A 304 -1.09 -20.42 -14.97
CA LEU A 304 -1.45 -19.10 -14.45
C LEU A 304 -0.25 -18.16 -14.42
N GLY A 305 0.95 -18.65 -14.06
CA GLY A 305 2.19 -17.85 -14.09
C GLY A 305 2.85 -17.72 -15.46
N SER A 306 2.16 -18.05 -16.55
CA SER A 306 2.69 -17.89 -17.92
C SER A 306 2.35 -16.51 -18.49
N ASP A 307 3.07 -16.04 -19.51
CA ASP A 307 2.84 -14.71 -20.13
C ASP A 307 1.46 -14.53 -20.78
N SER A 308 0.71 -15.64 -20.95
CA SER A 308 -0.65 -15.68 -21.46
C SER A 308 -1.62 -16.11 -20.37
N PHE A 309 -2.84 -15.55 -20.37
CA PHE A 309 -3.94 -15.98 -19.50
C PHE A 309 -4.91 -16.90 -20.27
N PRO A 310 -4.72 -18.23 -20.26
CA PRO A 310 -5.52 -19.16 -21.05
C PRO A 310 -6.90 -19.41 -20.44
N THR A 311 -7.86 -19.84 -21.27
CA THR A 311 -9.16 -20.35 -20.80
C THR A 311 -8.98 -21.71 -20.15
N LEU A 312 -9.14 -21.76 -18.83
CA LEU A 312 -9.03 -22.93 -17.99
C LEU A 312 -10.35 -23.12 -17.26
N SER A 313 -10.78 -24.36 -17.07
CA SER A 313 -11.97 -24.64 -16.28
C SER A 313 -11.83 -26.00 -15.60
N ARG A 314 -12.16 -26.05 -14.31
CA ARG A 314 -12.10 -27.29 -13.53
C ARG A 314 -13.17 -27.34 -12.46
N ARG A 315 -13.77 -28.53 -12.33
CA ARG A 315 -14.79 -28.81 -11.33
C ARG A 315 -14.19 -29.51 -10.10
N TYR A 316 -14.49 -28.98 -8.93
CA TYR A 316 -14.04 -29.49 -7.63
C TYR A 316 -15.22 -29.94 -6.79
N ARG A 317 -14.99 -30.97 -5.97
CA ARG A 317 -15.92 -31.38 -4.91
C ARG A 317 -15.34 -30.94 -3.57
N ILE A 318 -16.04 -30.01 -2.91
CA ILE A 318 -15.63 -29.37 -1.67
C ILE A 318 -16.44 -29.97 -0.52
N SER A 319 -15.76 -30.42 0.53
CA SER A 319 -16.40 -30.92 1.76
C SER A 319 -16.78 -29.74 2.63
N LEU A 320 -18.01 -29.73 3.14
CA LEU A 320 -18.47 -28.67 4.04
C LEU A 320 -18.05 -28.98 5.49
N PRO A 321 -17.84 -27.94 6.31
CA PRO A 321 -17.62 -28.12 7.75
C PRO A 321 -18.84 -28.79 8.41
N ASP A 322 -18.61 -29.49 9.53
CA ASP A 322 -19.60 -30.35 10.22
C ASP A 322 -20.89 -29.63 10.70
N SER A 323 -20.97 -28.30 10.58
CA SER A 323 -22.14 -27.48 10.95
C SER A 323 -23.22 -27.38 9.86
N CYS A 324 -22.98 -27.85 8.64
CA CYS A 324 -23.98 -27.84 7.57
C CYS A 324 -24.92 -29.06 7.65
N ASP A 325 -26.24 -28.83 7.55
CA ASP A 325 -27.31 -29.83 7.53
C ASP A 325 -26.88 -31.21 7.01
N GLU A 326 -27.20 -32.27 7.77
CA GLU A 326 -26.73 -33.66 7.56
C GLU A 326 -26.92 -34.23 6.13
N GLN A 327 -27.75 -33.58 5.31
CA GLN A 327 -28.10 -33.99 3.95
C GLN A 327 -27.07 -33.57 2.88
N THR A 328 -26.21 -32.57 3.14
CA THR A 328 -25.28 -32.05 2.12
C THR A 328 -23.82 -32.08 2.59
N LYS A 329 -23.18 -33.25 2.54
CA LYS A 329 -21.77 -33.41 2.96
C LYS A 329 -20.73 -32.76 2.04
N SER A 330 -21.13 -32.37 0.84
CA SER A 330 -20.21 -31.80 -0.15
C SER A 330 -20.94 -31.01 -1.23
N VAL A 331 -20.27 -29.99 -1.78
CA VAL A 331 -20.76 -29.17 -2.90
C VAL A 331 -19.81 -29.30 -4.09
N ALA A 332 -20.37 -29.26 -5.29
CA ALA A 332 -19.58 -29.27 -6.51
C ALA A 332 -19.47 -27.83 -7.03
N ILE A 333 -18.25 -27.34 -7.17
CA ILE A 333 -17.91 -25.96 -7.53
C ILE A 333 -17.12 -25.99 -8.83
N THR A 334 -17.40 -25.09 -9.75
CA THR A 334 -16.60 -24.93 -10.98
C THR A 334 -15.78 -23.66 -10.85
N VAL A 335 -14.46 -23.76 -11.06
CA VAL A 335 -13.58 -22.59 -11.13
C VAL A 335 -13.06 -22.50 -12.56
N SER A 336 -13.17 -21.31 -13.16
CA SER A 336 -12.70 -21.06 -14.52
C SER A 336 -11.96 -19.73 -14.59
N SER A 337 -10.94 -19.64 -15.44
CA SER A 337 -10.37 -18.34 -15.82
C SER A 337 -11.23 -17.66 -16.87
N MET A 338 -11.24 -16.32 -16.85
CA MET A 338 -12.07 -15.49 -17.73
C MET A 338 -11.20 -14.57 -18.60
N PRO A 339 -10.51 -15.07 -19.65
CA PRO A 339 -9.61 -14.24 -20.45
C PRO A 339 -10.30 -13.12 -21.22
N GLU A 340 -11.52 -13.34 -21.69
CA GLU A 340 -12.29 -12.31 -22.42
C GLU A 340 -12.63 -11.13 -21.50
N LEU A 341 -13.11 -11.41 -20.29
CA LEU A 341 -13.37 -10.39 -19.27
C LEU A 341 -12.07 -9.72 -18.83
N ALA A 342 -10.98 -10.47 -18.68
CA ALA A 342 -9.69 -9.89 -18.32
C ALA A 342 -9.18 -8.90 -19.36
N ALA A 343 -9.33 -9.24 -20.66
CA ALA A 343 -8.99 -8.34 -21.75
C ALA A 343 -9.88 -7.09 -21.77
N GLU A 344 -11.20 -7.25 -21.56
CA GLU A 344 -12.12 -6.11 -21.43
C GLU A 344 -11.73 -5.20 -20.26
N LEU A 345 -11.36 -5.76 -19.11
CA LEU A 345 -10.94 -4.98 -17.94
C LEU A 345 -9.57 -4.31 -18.12
N GLU A 346 -8.68 -4.92 -18.92
CA GLU A 346 -7.40 -4.33 -19.33
C GLU A 346 -7.62 -3.16 -20.30
N GLU A 347 -8.54 -3.30 -21.26
CA GLU A 347 -8.96 -2.24 -22.18
C GLU A 347 -9.62 -1.08 -21.41
N MET A 348 -10.54 -1.38 -20.50
CA MET A 348 -11.15 -0.35 -19.63
C MET A 348 -10.07 0.40 -18.83
N ALA A 349 -9.09 -0.31 -18.26
CA ALA A 349 -7.97 0.28 -17.51
C ALA A 349 -6.97 1.05 -18.38
N GLY A 350 -7.14 1.03 -19.70
CA GLY A 350 -6.23 1.58 -20.67
C GLY A 350 -6.87 2.61 -21.60
N TYR A 351 -6.99 3.84 -21.11
CA TYR A 351 -6.99 5.09 -21.88
C TYR A 351 -8.20 5.29 -22.83
N GLU A 352 -8.79 6.48 -22.83
CA GLU A 352 -9.47 6.92 -24.04
C GLU A 352 -8.49 6.69 -25.19
N ASP A 353 -8.88 5.91 -26.20
CA ASP A 353 -8.26 6.04 -27.50
C ASP A 353 -8.27 7.54 -27.80
N GLU A 354 -7.09 8.17 -27.83
CA GLU A 354 -6.91 9.51 -28.41
C GLU A 354 -7.12 9.45 -29.95
N GLU A 355 -8.07 8.65 -30.41
CA GLU A 355 -8.59 8.63 -31.79
C GLU A 355 -9.94 9.37 -31.88
N ASP A 356 -10.62 9.68 -30.75
CA ASP A 356 -11.94 10.34 -30.75
C ASP A 356 -11.95 11.80 -30.23
N LYS A 357 -10.78 12.43 -30.03
CA LYS A 357 -10.72 13.91 -29.98
C LYS A 357 -10.68 14.42 -31.41
N GLU A 358 -11.85 14.83 -31.90
CA GLU A 358 -12.04 15.49 -33.19
C GLU A 358 -10.85 16.41 -33.53
N GLU A 359 -10.15 16.07 -34.62
CA GLU A 359 -9.12 16.91 -35.24
C GLU A 359 -9.71 18.29 -35.52
N ILE A 360 -9.47 19.25 -34.64
CA ILE A 360 -9.55 20.66 -35.00
C ILE A 360 -8.32 20.91 -35.87
N GLU A 361 -8.48 20.78 -37.18
CA GLU A 361 -7.52 21.19 -38.20
C GLU A 361 -7.12 22.66 -37.96
N SER A 362 -6.00 22.89 -37.28
CA SER A 362 -5.29 24.16 -37.34
C SER A 362 -4.17 24.05 -38.38
N GLU A 363 -4.25 24.91 -39.40
CA GLU A 363 -3.36 25.00 -40.56
C GLU A 363 -1.84 24.89 -40.26
N PRO A 364 -1.03 24.39 -41.21
CA PRO A 364 0.37 24.07 -40.97
C PRO A 364 1.20 25.35 -40.83
N THR A 365 1.62 25.63 -39.59
CA THR A 365 2.60 26.69 -39.31
C THR A 365 4.01 26.09 -39.41
N PRO A 366 4.96 26.73 -40.11
CA PRO A 366 6.26 26.12 -40.39
C PRO A 366 7.15 26.09 -39.13
N MET A 367 7.66 24.90 -38.83
CA MET A 367 8.97 24.67 -38.21
C MET A 367 9.19 25.31 -36.83
N PHE A 368 8.38 24.96 -35.84
CA PHE A 368 8.82 24.96 -34.44
C PHE A 368 9.01 23.51 -34.00
N ARG A 369 10.25 23.13 -33.68
CA ARG A 369 10.56 21.90 -32.94
C ARG A 369 10.11 22.11 -31.50
N SER A 370 8.80 22.06 -31.26
CA SER A 370 8.27 22.00 -29.91
C SER A 370 8.76 20.70 -29.28
N LEU A 371 9.40 20.82 -28.12
CA LEU A 371 9.75 19.68 -27.29
C LEU A 371 8.44 18.98 -26.89
N ARG A 372 8.32 17.69 -27.19
CA ARG A 372 7.15 16.90 -26.81
C ARG A 372 7.40 16.22 -25.46
N ASP A 373 6.40 16.22 -24.59
CA ASP A 373 6.46 15.60 -23.25
C ASP A 373 5.52 14.39 -23.12
N ASP A 374 4.96 13.93 -24.24
CA ASP A 374 3.92 12.91 -24.28
C ASP A 374 4.45 11.48 -24.51
N LEU A 375 5.74 11.33 -24.82
CA LEU A 375 6.32 10.01 -25.07
C LEU A 375 6.47 9.18 -23.80
N ILE A 376 6.77 9.82 -22.67
CA ILE A 376 6.97 9.14 -21.39
C ILE A 376 5.74 9.37 -20.52
N PRO A 377 5.03 8.31 -20.10
CA PRO A 377 3.87 8.48 -19.23
C PRO A 377 4.25 9.10 -17.89
N GLU A 378 3.41 10.00 -17.35
CA GLU A 378 3.67 10.76 -16.12
C GLU A 378 3.99 9.90 -14.89
N ASP A 379 3.36 8.73 -14.75
CA ASP A 379 3.61 7.85 -13.60
C ASP A 379 4.90 6.99 -13.73
N SER A 380 5.71 7.15 -14.78
CA SER A 380 6.83 6.23 -15.07
C SER A 380 8.00 6.40 -14.09
N PHE A 381 8.63 5.29 -13.70
CA PHE A 381 9.86 5.31 -12.91
C PHE A 381 11.08 5.41 -13.83
N LEU A 382 11.95 6.37 -13.55
CA LEU A 382 13.11 6.70 -14.37
C LEU A 382 14.39 6.55 -13.57
N SER A 383 15.36 5.81 -14.08
CA SER A 383 16.68 5.72 -13.44
C SER A 383 17.85 5.64 -14.42
N LEU A 384 19.00 6.15 -13.97
CA LEU A 384 20.27 6.08 -14.69
C LEU A 384 21.09 4.90 -14.16
N GLY A 385 21.12 3.82 -14.92
CA GLY A 385 21.73 2.56 -14.55
C GLY A 385 22.98 2.19 -15.35
N VAL A 386 23.53 1.02 -15.04
CA VAL A 386 24.53 0.31 -15.86
C VAL A 386 24.11 -1.14 -15.97
N VAL A 387 24.19 -1.67 -17.17
CA VAL A 387 23.97 -3.08 -17.46
C VAL A 387 25.30 -3.74 -17.78
N SER A 388 25.61 -4.84 -17.11
CA SER A 388 26.84 -5.60 -17.35
C SER A 388 26.87 -6.16 -18.78
N TRP A 389 28.06 -6.42 -19.32
CA TRP A 389 28.21 -6.95 -20.68
C TRP A 389 27.52 -8.31 -20.86
N GLU A 390 27.56 -9.17 -19.83
CA GLU A 390 26.86 -10.46 -19.82
C GLU A 390 25.35 -10.27 -19.94
N MET A 391 24.77 -9.38 -19.13
CA MET A 391 23.35 -9.06 -19.15
C MET A 391 22.91 -8.42 -20.49
N LEU A 392 23.77 -7.60 -21.09
CA LEU A 392 23.52 -7.00 -22.40
C LEU A 392 23.40 -8.06 -23.51
N GLU A 393 24.25 -9.09 -23.49
CA GLU A 393 24.18 -10.20 -24.45
C GLU A 393 22.88 -11.00 -24.31
N TYR A 394 22.40 -11.21 -23.08
CA TYR A 394 21.10 -11.85 -22.84
C TYR A 394 19.93 -11.00 -23.34
N LEU A 395 19.95 -9.69 -23.08
CA LEU A 395 18.89 -8.78 -23.53
C LEU A 395 18.80 -8.72 -25.07
N ARG A 396 19.95 -8.71 -25.77
CA ARG A 396 20.00 -8.75 -27.24
C ARG A 396 19.30 -9.97 -27.85
N GLN A 397 19.13 -11.05 -27.09
CA GLN A 397 18.47 -12.28 -27.53
C GLN A 397 17.03 -12.41 -27.02
N GLY A 398 16.70 -11.76 -25.90
CA GLY A 398 15.45 -11.99 -25.16
C GLY A 398 14.39 -10.89 -25.30
N VAL A 399 14.75 -9.69 -25.73
CA VAL A 399 13.81 -8.55 -25.82
C VAL A 399 13.81 -7.91 -27.21
N ASN A 400 12.85 -7.02 -27.47
CA ASN A 400 12.82 -6.27 -28.71
C ASN A 400 14.04 -5.34 -28.80
N TYR A 401 14.98 -5.68 -29.67
CA TYR A 401 16.35 -5.14 -29.65
C TYR A 401 16.66 -4.32 -30.90
N HIS A 402 17.12 -3.08 -30.69
CA HIS A 402 17.50 -2.14 -31.74
C HIS A 402 18.99 -1.77 -31.62
N PRO A 403 19.86 -2.20 -32.55
CA PRO A 403 21.31 -1.97 -32.48
C PRO A 403 21.71 -0.57 -32.96
N ALA A 404 22.68 0.07 -32.29
CA ALA A 404 23.33 1.32 -32.74
C ALA A 404 24.72 1.14 -33.37
N GLY A 405 25.22 -0.10 -33.46
CA GLY A 405 26.51 -0.46 -34.05
C GLY A 405 27.34 -1.42 -33.20
N GLU A 406 28.60 -1.67 -33.57
CA GLU A 406 29.52 -2.51 -32.78
C GLU A 406 30.04 -1.74 -31.55
N ILE A 407 29.52 -2.07 -30.38
CA ILE A 407 29.99 -1.56 -29.09
C ILE A 407 31.14 -2.44 -28.59
N GLN A 408 32.30 -1.83 -28.32
CA GLN A 408 33.42 -2.53 -27.70
C GLN A 408 33.19 -2.62 -26.17
N PRO A 409 33.23 -3.82 -25.57
CA PRO A 409 33.04 -3.97 -24.14
C PRO A 409 34.24 -3.38 -23.38
N VAL A 410 34.04 -2.22 -22.75
CA VAL A 410 35.07 -1.49 -21.99
C VAL A 410 34.48 -0.98 -20.67
N GLY A 411 35.09 -1.35 -19.55
CA GLY A 411 34.63 -0.98 -18.20
C GLY A 411 33.53 -1.90 -17.68
N ASP A 412 32.80 -1.45 -16.64
CA ASP A 412 31.87 -2.27 -15.86
C ASP A 412 30.54 -2.62 -16.56
N GLY A 413 30.24 -1.98 -17.71
CA GLY A 413 29.02 -2.23 -18.47
C GLY A 413 28.58 -1.05 -19.35
N LEU A 414 27.46 -1.21 -20.04
CA LEU A 414 26.83 -0.17 -20.86
C LEU A 414 25.98 0.77 -19.97
N PRO A 415 26.16 2.10 -20.03
CA PRO A 415 25.26 3.03 -19.36
C PRO A 415 23.88 3.01 -20.02
N VAL A 416 22.82 2.87 -19.21
CA VAL A 416 21.44 2.77 -19.71
C VAL A 416 20.46 3.65 -18.93
N ILE A 417 19.51 4.25 -19.65
CA ILE A 417 18.32 4.85 -19.05
C ILE A 417 17.28 3.74 -18.92
N LEU A 418 16.80 3.51 -17.72
CA LEU A 418 15.69 2.61 -17.47
C LEU A 418 14.42 3.43 -17.34
N ILE A 419 13.43 3.11 -18.18
CA ILE A 419 12.07 3.60 -18.07
C ILE A 419 11.19 2.42 -17.73
N GLN A 420 10.63 2.44 -16.54
CA GLN A 420 9.73 1.40 -16.06
C GLN A 420 8.33 1.97 -15.95
N THR A 421 7.37 1.32 -16.61
CA THR A 421 5.98 1.78 -16.64
C THR A 421 5.03 0.57 -16.69
N SER A 422 3.72 0.78 -16.81
CA SER A 422 2.80 -0.35 -17.00
C SER A 422 3.06 -1.05 -18.34
N ARG A 423 2.72 -2.34 -18.47
CA ARG A 423 2.92 -3.11 -19.71
C ARG A 423 2.31 -2.44 -20.97
N PRO A 424 1.05 -1.95 -20.97
CA PRO A 424 0.48 -1.30 -22.15
C PRO A 424 1.14 0.04 -22.46
N LYS A 425 1.47 0.84 -21.44
CA LYS A 425 2.25 2.08 -21.61
C LYS A 425 3.62 1.78 -22.23
N ALA A 426 4.33 0.78 -21.71
CA ALA A 426 5.64 0.36 -22.20
C ALA A 426 5.58 -0.05 -23.68
N LYS A 427 4.55 -0.82 -24.06
CA LYS A 427 4.32 -1.22 -25.46
C LYS A 427 4.07 0.00 -26.36
N THR A 428 3.27 0.96 -25.90
CA THR A 428 2.99 2.20 -26.61
C THR A 428 4.26 3.03 -26.84
N VAL A 429 5.10 3.18 -25.81
CA VAL A 429 6.41 3.85 -25.93
C VAL A 429 7.30 3.16 -26.96
N ILE A 430 7.37 1.82 -26.90
CA ILE A 430 8.17 1.02 -27.85
C ILE A 430 7.67 1.23 -29.28
N GLU A 431 6.36 1.10 -29.51
CA GLU A 431 5.76 1.26 -30.84
C GLU A 431 5.95 2.67 -31.39
N ASN A 432 5.83 3.70 -30.55
CA ASN A 432 6.05 5.09 -30.98
C ASN A 432 7.51 5.35 -31.37
N ILE A 433 8.47 4.83 -30.60
CA ILE A 433 9.90 4.92 -30.95
C ILE A 433 10.17 4.16 -32.26
N GLU A 434 9.57 2.98 -32.46
CA GLU A 434 9.72 2.19 -33.69
C GLU A 434 9.09 2.87 -34.90
N LYS A 435 7.87 3.42 -34.78
CA LYS A 435 7.22 4.22 -35.82
C LYS A 435 8.08 5.42 -36.24
N ALA A 436 8.80 6.02 -35.29
CA ALA A 436 9.75 7.11 -35.53
C ALA A 436 11.09 6.66 -36.14
N GLY A 437 11.25 5.37 -36.45
CA GLY A 437 12.45 4.77 -37.05
C GLY A 437 13.53 4.38 -36.04
N GLY A 438 13.21 4.36 -34.74
CA GLY A 438 14.12 4.04 -33.65
C GLY A 438 14.76 5.26 -32.99
N LEU A 439 15.61 5.01 -32.00
CA LEU A 439 16.26 6.04 -31.20
C LEU A 439 17.62 6.43 -31.79
N LYS A 440 17.80 7.71 -32.11
CA LYS A 440 19.02 8.27 -32.69
C LYS A 440 20.04 8.72 -31.63
N ALA A 441 19.57 9.35 -30.55
CA ALA A 441 20.46 9.82 -29.49
C ALA A 441 19.74 10.07 -28.15
N ILE A 442 20.53 10.08 -27.07
CA ILE A 442 20.13 10.52 -25.72
C ILE A 442 20.99 11.72 -25.32
N CYS A 443 20.36 12.76 -24.78
CA CYS A 443 21.04 13.99 -24.38
C CYS A 443 20.49 14.53 -23.07
N PHE A 444 21.30 15.32 -22.36
CA PHE A 444 20.82 16.17 -21.28
C PHE A 444 21.15 17.61 -21.63
N ASN A 445 20.16 18.49 -21.58
CA ASN A 445 20.26 19.86 -22.06
C ASN A 445 19.79 20.85 -20.99
N PRO A 446 20.51 21.96 -20.75
CA PRO A 446 20.08 22.94 -19.75
C PRO A 446 18.75 23.60 -20.14
N GLY A 447 17.84 23.64 -19.19
CA GLY A 447 16.60 24.42 -19.18
C GLY A 447 16.68 25.58 -18.19
N ALA A 448 15.92 26.65 -18.44
CA ALA A 448 15.78 27.75 -17.50
C ALA A 448 14.33 28.24 -17.48
N ASP A 449 13.81 28.49 -16.28
CA ASP A 449 12.59 29.27 -16.11
C ASP A 449 12.96 30.77 -16.04
N PRO A 450 12.63 31.58 -17.07
CA PRO A 450 12.93 33.00 -17.07
C PRO A 450 12.15 33.80 -16.01
N PHE A 451 11.10 33.23 -15.39
CA PHE A 451 10.26 33.90 -14.40
C PHE A 451 10.51 33.41 -12.96
N GLY A 452 10.70 32.11 -12.76
CA GLY A 452 10.97 31.48 -11.45
C GLY A 452 12.43 31.54 -10.99
N GLY A 453 13.39 31.71 -11.92
CA GLY A 453 14.83 31.78 -11.60
C GLY A 453 15.51 30.42 -11.42
N ASP A 454 14.75 29.32 -11.49
CA ASP A 454 15.24 27.96 -11.39
C ASP A 454 15.89 27.49 -12.70
N ARG A 455 16.92 26.65 -12.56
CA ARG A 455 17.68 26.05 -13.66
C ARG A 455 17.51 24.54 -13.62
N TYR A 456 17.23 23.96 -14.78
CA TYR A 456 16.95 22.54 -14.93
C TYR A 456 17.98 21.89 -15.86
N ASP A 457 18.22 20.60 -15.65
CA ASP A 457 18.90 19.72 -16.60
C ASP A 457 17.84 18.79 -17.22
N LEU A 458 17.50 19.02 -18.49
CA LEU A 458 16.40 18.33 -19.18
C LEU A 458 16.92 17.09 -19.89
N GLY A 459 16.37 15.92 -19.55
CA GLY A 459 16.64 14.66 -20.22
C GLY A 459 15.87 14.54 -21.54
N LEU A 460 16.58 14.41 -22.66
CA LEU A 460 16.02 14.35 -24.00
C LEU A 460 16.32 13.04 -24.73
N LEU A 461 15.28 12.47 -25.35
CA LEU A 461 15.37 11.39 -26.34
C LEU A 461 15.19 11.98 -27.75
N GLN A 462 16.11 11.68 -28.67
CA GLN A 462 15.99 12.04 -30.07
C GLN A 462 15.74 10.80 -30.91
N THR A 463 14.63 10.76 -31.64
CA THR A 463 14.28 9.71 -32.60
C THR A 463 14.92 9.94 -33.98
N GLN A 464 14.90 8.92 -34.84
CA GLN A 464 15.50 9.02 -36.19
C GLN A 464 14.79 10.02 -37.10
N ASN A 465 13.48 10.21 -36.94
CA ASN A 465 12.71 11.25 -37.65
C ASN A 465 13.07 12.69 -37.20
N GLY A 466 13.92 12.85 -36.17
CA GLY A 466 14.44 14.13 -35.71
C GLY A 466 13.58 14.84 -34.66
N GLU A 467 12.53 14.17 -34.16
CA GLU A 467 11.73 14.64 -33.03
C GLU A 467 12.53 14.55 -31.72
N LEU A 468 12.14 15.39 -30.77
CA LEU A 468 12.75 15.48 -29.45
C LEU A 468 11.67 15.29 -28.39
N PHE A 469 11.90 14.32 -27.53
CA PHE A 469 11.01 13.97 -26.44
C PHE A 469 11.69 14.20 -25.10
N LEU A 470 10.99 14.86 -24.20
CA LEU A 470 11.38 14.99 -22.81
C LEU A 470 11.12 13.65 -22.11
N PHE A 471 12.09 13.19 -21.33
CA PHE A 471 11.90 12.03 -20.47
C PHE A 471 12.05 12.35 -18.99
N GLY A 472 12.51 13.56 -18.63
CA GLY A 472 12.63 13.96 -17.24
C GLY A 472 13.22 15.35 -17.07
N GLU A 473 12.75 16.05 -16.05
CA GLU A 473 13.22 17.37 -15.63
C GLU A 473 13.89 17.26 -14.26
N PHE A 474 15.15 17.69 -14.16
CA PHE A 474 15.91 17.61 -12.93
C PHE A 474 16.41 19.00 -12.53
N LEU A 475 16.35 19.35 -11.25
CA LEU A 475 16.95 20.60 -10.76
C LEU A 475 18.49 20.53 -10.91
N ASP A 476 19.10 21.59 -11.44
CA ASP A 476 20.55 21.64 -11.73
C ASP A 476 21.41 21.54 -10.44
N ASP A 477 20.85 21.85 -9.27
CA ASP A 477 21.50 21.82 -7.97
C ASP A 477 21.15 20.61 -7.08
N ASP A 478 20.30 19.69 -7.54
CA ASP A 478 19.99 18.47 -6.79
C ASP A 478 21.26 17.59 -6.65
N PRO A 479 21.77 17.36 -5.42
CA PRO A 479 22.99 16.59 -5.19
C PRO A 479 22.90 15.14 -5.71
N VAL A 480 21.72 14.52 -5.69
CA VAL A 480 21.51 13.14 -6.15
C VAL A 480 21.63 13.06 -7.67
N HIS A 481 20.95 13.96 -8.38
CA HIS A 481 21.02 14.08 -9.84
C HIS A 481 22.44 14.45 -10.31
N VAL A 482 23.09 15.43 -9.68
CA VAL A 482 24.44 15.86 -10.05
C VAL A 482 25.46 14.72 -9.96
N GLU A 483 25.35 13.86 -8.94
CA GLU A 483 26.22 12.69 -8.80
C GLU A 483 25.91 11.61 -9.85
N ALA A 484 24.63 11.32 -10.09
CA ALA A 484 24.18 10.37 -11.11
C ALA A 484 24.62 10.81 -12.52
N ARG A 485 24.46 12.09 -12.85
CA ARG A 485 24.86 12.72 -14.12
C ARG A 485 26.38 12.69 -14.33
N LYS A 486 27.18 12.92 -13.28
CA LYS A 486 28.64 12.77 -13.34
C LYS A 486 29.06 11.33 -13.64
N LYS A 487 28.44 10.35 -12.96
CA LYS A 487 28.69 8.92 -13.20
C LYS A 487 28.30 8.51 -14.63
N TRP A 488 27.13 8.95 -15.12
CA TRP A 488 26.68 8.73 -16.49
C TRP A 488 27.69 9.25 -17.53
N ASN A 489 28.12 10.50 -17.40
CA ASN A 489 29.05 11.12 -18.35
C ASN A 489 30.41 10.42 -18.36
N GLN A 490 30.91 9.99 -17.20
CA GLN A 490 32.16 9.24 -17.11
C GLN A 490 32.07 7.88 -17.80
N ARG A 491 30.94 7.18 -17.64
CA ARG A 491 30.69 5.88 -18.27
C ARG A 491 30.50 5.99 -19.79
N CYS A 492 29.76 7.00 -20.26
CA CYS A 492 29.62 7.28 -21.69
C CYS A 492 30.97 7.58 -22.35
N LYS A 493 31.92 8.24 -21.66
CA LYS A 493 33.28 8.43 -22.18
C LYS A 493 34.02 7.09 -22.36
N ASN A 494 33.88 6.18 -21.40
CA ASN A 494 34.52 4.86 -21.45
C ASN A 494 33.96 4.00 -22.59
N THR A 495 32.66 4.10 -22.88
CA THR A 495 31.99 3.40 -23.98
C THR A 495 32.04 4.17 -25.31
N LYS A 496 32.92 5.17 -25.46
CA LYS A 496 33.06 6.00 -26.68
C LYS A 496 31.75 6.67 -27.14
N GLY A 497 30.88 6.99 -26.19
CA GLY A 497 29.60 7.66 -26.42
C GLY A 497 28.42 6.71 -26.64
N TYR A 498 28.58 5.39 -26.53
CA TYR A 498 27.45 4.46 -26.62
C TYR A 498 26.72 4.33 -25.29
N CYS A 499 25.39 4.30 -25.36
CA CYS A 499 24.48 4.13 -24.23
C CYS A 499 23.21 3.39 -24.69
N GLY A 500 22.32 3.06 -23.77
CA GLY A 500 21.06 2.40 -24.10
C GLY A 500 19.85 3.02 -23.41
N LEU A 501 18.68 2.72 -23.95
CA LEU A 501 17.38 2.93 -23.33
C LEU A 501 16.74 1.56 -23.15
N ILE A 502 16.33 1.25 -21.92
CA ILE A 502 15.61 0.03 -21.58
C ILE A 502 14.21 0.42 -21.18
N ILE A 503 13.23 -0.20 -21.84
CA ILE A 503 11.82 -0.08 -21.46
C ILE A 503 11.43 -1.38 -20.74
N ALA A 504 10.95 -1.23 -19.51
CA ALA A 504 10.53 -2.34 -18.66
C ALA A 504 9.09 -2.18 -18.18
N LYS A 505 8.41 -3.30 -17.94
CA LYS A 505 7.13 -3.34 -17.24
C LYS A 505 7.33 -3.41 -15.72
N GLY A 506 6.26 -3.17 -14.97
CA GLY A 506 6.24 -3.35 -13.51
C GLY A 506 6.54 -2.07 -12.74
N LEU A 507 5.79 -1.00 -13.03
CA LEU A 507 5.86 0.26 -12.28
C LEU A 507 5.50 0.13 -10.79
N THR A 508 4.95 -1.03 -10.42
CA THR A 508 4.30 -1.35 -9.16
C THR A 508 5.05 -2.47 -8.41
N GLY A 509 5.24 -2.35 -7.09
CA GLY A 509 5.82 -3.42 -6.24
C GLY A 509 7.36 -3.53 -6.24
N ALA A 510 7.88 -4.69 -5.83
CA ALA A 510 9.32 -4.97 -5.62
C ALA A 510 10.19 -4.87 -6.90
N ALA A 511 9.57 -4.82 -8.08
CA ALA A 511 10.25 -4.59 -9.35
C ALA A 511 10.50 -3.09 -9.61
N ARG A 512 9.82 -2.16 -8.91
CA ARG A 512 9.94 -0.71 -9.11
C ARG A 512 11.38 -0.27 -8.82
N GLY A 513 12.07 0.18 -9.86
CA GLY A 513 13.47 0.58 -9.83
C GLY A 513 14.49 -0.55 -9.80
N ASN A 514 14.04 -1.80 -9.74
CA ASN A 514 14.88 -2.99 -9.87
C ASN A 514 14.22 -4.10 -10.71
N PRO A 515 13.87 -3.82 -11.98
CA PRO A 515 13.22 -4.80 -12.86
C PRO A 515 14.10 -6.02 -13.07
N GLN A 516 13.47 -7.21 -13.04
CA GLN A 516 14.14 -8.46 -13.37
C GLN A 516 14.18 -8.65 -14.89
N LEU A 517 14.96 -9.63 -15.36
CA LEU A 517 15.07 -9.96 -16.79
C LEU A 517 13.71 -10.13 -17.50
N ARG A 518 12.75 -10.79 -16.82
CA ARG A 518 11.39 -11.03 -17.33
C ARG A 518 10.55 -9.76 -17.49
N ASP A 519 10.95 -8.67 -16.83
CA ASP A 519 10.23 -7.40 -16.84
C ASP A 519 10.75 -6.48 -17.96
N MET A 520 11.89 -6.82 -18.57
CA MET A 520 12.48 -6.06 -19.67
C MET A 520 11.70 -6.33 -20.96
N MET A 521 11.22 -5.27 -21.62
CA MET A 521 10.40 -5.39 -22.84
C MET A 521 11.15 -5.00 -24.10
N ALA A 522 12.00 -3.96 -24.03
CA ALA A 522 12.81 -3.52 -25.16
C ALA A 522 14.15 -2.93 -24.74
N LEU A 523 15.12 -3.04 -25.63
CA LEU A 523 16.45 -2.44 -25.53
C LEU A 523 16.76 -1.67 -26.82
N PHE A 524 16.94 -0.35 -26.69
CA PHE A 524 17.42 0.51 -27.75
C PHE A 524 18.85 0.95 -27.46
N GLU A 525 19.81 0.43 -28.21
CA GLU A 525 21.18 0.95 -28.16
C GLU A 525 21.25 2.23 -28.99
N THR A 526 21.99 3.23 -28.50
CA THR A 526 22.11 4.54 -29.15
C THR A 526 23.36 5.30 -28.70
N ARG A 527 23.50 6.56 -29.13
CA ARG A 527 24.61 7.43 -28.74
C ARG A 527 24.17 8.49 -27.73
N SER A 528 25.01 8.71 -26.72
CA SER A 528 24.91 9.90 -25.88
C SER A 528 25.58 11.05 -26.62
N LEU A 529 24.81 12.09 -26.92
CA LEU A 529 25.29 13.30 -27.60
C LEU A 529 25.30 14.47 -26.63
N SER A 530 26.20 15.44 -26.87
CA SER A 530 26.17 16.70 -26.13
C SER A 530 25.13 17.65 -26.74
N PRO A 531 24.61 18.62 -25.96
CA PRO A 531 23.75 19.69 -26.48
C PRO A 531 24.28 20.38 -27.74
N LYS A 532 25.61 20.58 -27.80
CA LYS A 532 26.30 21.20 -28.92
C LYS A 532 26.25 20.34 -30.19
N ASP A 533 26.25 19.02 -30.03
CA ASP A 533 26.20 18.07 -31.15
C ASP A 533 24.77 17.87 -31.66
N LEU A 534 23.75 18.08 -30.82
CA LEU A 534 22.34 18.12 -31.21
C LEU A 534 21.90 19.46 -31.82
N GLY A 535 22.72 20.50 -31.67
CA GLY A 535 22.39 21.85 -32.14
C GLY A 535 21.28 22.53 -31.32
N ILE A 536 21.09 22.11 -30.07
CA ILE A 536 20.08 22.64 -29.15
C ILE A 536 20.78 23.58 -28.16
N GLY A 537 20.27 24.81 -28.03
CA GLY A 537 20.71 25.78 -27.02
C GLY A 537 20.03 25.56 -25.67
N THR A 538 20.22 26.48 -24.73
CA THR A 538 19.44 26.46 -23.47
C THR A 538 17.94 26.62 -23.79
N LEU A 539 17.12 25.69 -23.34
CA LEU A 539 15.67 25.73 -23.52
C LEU A 539 15.06 26.65 -22.47
N GLN A 540 14.04 27.42 -22.85
CA GLN A 540 13.35 28.34 -21.95
C GLN A 540 11.90 27.94 -21.80
N LEU A 541 11.42 27.89 -20.55
CA LEU A 541 10.01 27.69 -20.26
C LEU A 541 9.22 28.92 -20.76
N MET A 542 8.25 28.70 -21.66
CA MET A 542 7.34 29.77 -22.11
C MET A 542 5.94 29.52 -21.53
N PRO A 543 5.33 30.48 -20.82
CA PRO A 543 3.98 30.32 -20.31
C PRO A 543 2.99 30.19 -21.47
N GLN A 544 2.17 29.14 -21.45
CA GLN A 544 1.04 29.00 -22.37
C GLN A 544 -0.03 30.03 -21.99
N LEU A 545 -0.13 31.12 -22.74
CA LEU A 545 -1.26 32.03 -22.66
C LEU A 545 -2.44 31.38 -23.39
N GLN A 546 -3.30 30.70 -22.65
CA GLN A 546 -4.64 30.36 -23.14
C GLN A 546 -5.45 31.66 -23.19
N PHE A 547 -5.75 32.13 -24.40
CA PHE A 547 -6.78 33.15 -24.60
C PHE A 547 -8.13 32.43 -24.63
N GLU A 548 -9.02 32.77 -23.68
CA GLU A 548 -10.43 32.33 -23.65
C GLU A 548 -11.18 32.64 -24.96
#